data_AF-A0A699HZH9-F1
#
_entry.id   AF-A0A699HZH9-F1
#
_cell.length_a   1.000
_cell.length_b   1.000
_cell.length_c   1.000
_cell.angle_alpha   90.00
_cell.angle_beta   90.00
_cell.angle_gamma   90.00
#
_symmetry.space_group_name_H-M   'P 1'
#
loop_
_entity.id
_entity.type
_entity.pdbx_description
1 polymer ?
#
loop_
_entity_poly.entity_id
_entity_poly.type
_entity_poly.pdbx_seq_one_letter_code
_entity_poly.pdbx_strand_id
1 'polypeptide(L)'
;MRSQLTDYGFQYNKIPLYCDNKSAIALCCNNVQHSRAKHIDVRYHFIKEQVKNETVELYFVRTEYQLADIFTKLLPRERFNFLIDKLGTKSMSPDTLKRLAEETDE
;
A
#
# COMPACT_ATOMS: atom_id res chain seq x y z
N MET A 1 12.33 4.01 -2.98
CA MET A 1 11.40 3.41 -2.00
C MET A 1 11.88 3.62 -0.58
N ARG A 2 13.09 3.17 -0.22
CA ARG A 2 13.65 3.39 1.13
C ARG A 2 13.89 4.87 1.46
N SER A 3 14.52 5.64 0.56
CA SER A 3 14.76 7.08 0.75
C SER A 3 13.49 7.85 1.09
N GLN A 4 12.43 7.67 0.29
CA GLN A 4 11.15 8.33 0.52
C GLN A 4 10.54 8.02 1.89
N LEU A 5 10.65 6.78 2.36
CA LEU A 5 10.17 6.40 3.69
C LEU A 5 11.02 7.05 4.78
N THR A 6 12.34 7.12 4.58
CA THR A 6 13.25 7.86 5.48
C THR A 6 12.89 9.34 5.54
N ASP A 7 12.56 9.97 4.41
CA ASP A 7 12.15 11.38 4.35
C ASP A 7 10.85 11.63 5.13
N TYR A 8 9.95 10.63 5.17
CA TYR A 8 8.75 10.63 6.01
C TYR A 8 9.01 10.24 7.48
N GLY A 9 10.27 10.00 7.86
CA GLY A 9 10.65 9.63 9.23
C GLY A 9 10.51 8.14 9.55
N PHE A 10 10.24 7.28 8.57
CA PHE A 10 10.11 5.84 8.78
C PHE A 10 11.42 5.11 8.46
N GLN A 11 11.93 4.37 9.44
CA GLN A 11 13.11 3.51 9.29
C GLN A 11 12.70 2.05 9.33
N TYR A 12 12.95 1.32 8.24
CA TYR A 12 12.66 -0.10 8.12
C TYR A 12 13.90 -0.88 7.71
N ASN A 13 14.17 -1.98 8.41
CA ASN A 13 15.18 -2.96 7.99
C ASN A 13 14.74 -3.65 6.69
N LYS A 14 13.48 -4.11 6.65
CA LYS A 14 12.75 -4.60 5.47
C LYS A 14 11.41 -3.90 5.41
N ILE A 15 11.04 -3.37 4.25
CA ILE A 15 9.81 -2.60 4.08
C ILE A 15 8.64 -3.59 3.97
N PRO A 16 7.65 -3.57 4.89
CA PRO A 16 6.50 -4.44 4.78
C PRO A 16 5.58 -3.97 3.65
N LEU A 17 5.22 -4.88 2.75
CA LEU A 17 4.30 -4.61 1.64
C LEU A 17 3.14 -5.61 1.68
N TYR A 18 1.93 -5.10 1.88
CA TYR A 18 0.72 -5.90 2.03
C TYR A 18 -0.02 -6.06 0.70
N CYS A 19 -0.29 -7.31 0.30
CA CYS A 19 -0.98 -7.63 -0.94
C CYS A 19 -2.07 -8.68 -0.69
N ASP A 20 -3.22 -8.52 -1.33
CA ASP A 20 -4.35 -9.46 -1.24
C ASP A 20 -4.37 -10.50 -2.37
N ASN A 21 -3.48 -10.35 -3.35
CA ASN A 21 -3.31 -11.30 -4.43
C ASN A 21 -2.24 -12.34 -4.07
N LYS A 22 -2.69 -13.50 -3.59
CA LYS A 22 -1.80 -14.63 -3.27
C LYS A 22 -0.94 -15.07 -4.46
N SER A 23 -1.48 -15.01 -5.68
CA SER A 23 -0.72 -15.35 -6.88
C SER A 23 0.41 -14.35 -7.14
N ALA A 24 0.17 -13.06 -6.91
CA ALA A 24 1.22 -12.04 -7.06
C ALA A 24 2.34 -12.23 -6.03
N ILE A 25 2.00 -12.55 -4.77
CA ILE A 25 2.98 -12.88 -3.73
C ILE A 25 3.78 -14.12 -4.14
N ALA A 26 3.11 -15.20 -4.52
CA ALA A 26 3.75 -16.45 -4.93
C ALA A 26 4.69 -16.24 -6.13
N LEU A 27 4.29 -15.42 -7.11
CA LEU A 27 5.16 -15.07 -8.24
C LEU A 27 6.42 -14.33 -7.79
N CYS A 28 6.31 -13.38 -6.86
CA CYS A 28 7.47 -12.61 -6.37
C CYS A 28 8.42 -13.48 -5.54
N CYS A 29 7.90 -14.41 -4.74
CA CYS A 29 8.69 -15.27 -3.86
C CYS A 29 9.28 -16.50 -4.58
N ASN A 30 8.63 -17.01 -5.63
CA ASN A 30 9.07 -18.21 -6.33
C ASN A 30 9.99 -17.88 -7.51
N ASN A 31 11.09 -18.63 -7.65
CA ASN A 31 11.98 -18.57 -8.81
C ASN A 31 11.42 -19.24 -10.07
N VAL A 32 10.24 -19.88 -9.98
CA VAL A 32 9.63 -20.57 -11.13
C VAL A 32 9.03 -19.54 -12.08
N GLN A 33 9.77 -19.22 -13.13
CA GLN A 33 9.29 -18.46 -14.28
C GLN A 33 8.19 -19.27 -14.98
N HIS A 34 6.93 -18.95 -14.70
CA HIS A 34 5.84 -19.42 -15.54
C HIS A 34 5.87 -18.64 -16.86
N SER A 35 6.14 -19.35 -17.96
CA SER A 35 6.25 -18.84 -19.34
C SER A 35 5.05 -18.02 -19.84
N ARG A 36 3.95 -17.95 -19.07
CA ARG A 36 2.69 -17.27 -19.41
C ARG A 36 2.56 -15.83 -18.88
N ALA A 37 3.51 -15.30 -18.10
CA ALA A 37 3.44 -13.96 -17.51
C ALA A 37 4.26 -12.89 -18.25
N LYS A 38 4.44 -13.00 -19.58
CA LYS A 38 5.26 -12.07 -20.39
C LYS A 38 4.80 -10.61 -20.39
N HIS A 39 3.57 -10.31 -19.98
CA HIS A 39 3.05 -8.94 -19.94
C HIS A 39 3.18 -8.26 -18.57
N ILE A 40 3.76 -8.95 -17.58
CA ILE A 40 3.98 -8.40 -16.24
C ILE A 40 5.48 -8.09 -16.08
N ASP A 41 6.00 -7.16 -16.89
CA ASP A 41 7.45 -6.99 -16.96
C ASP A 41 7.99 -6.09 -15.84
N VAL A 42 7.78 -4.78 -15.88
CA VAL A 42 8.65 -3.87 -15.11
C VAL A 42 8.36 -3.88 -13.61
N ARG A 43 7.10 -3.71 -13.20
CA ARG A 43 6.76 -3.59 -11.76
C ARG A 43 6.98 -4.89 -11.00
N TYR A 44 6.71 -6.01 -11.64
CA TYR A 44 6.93 -7.33 -11.04
C TYR A 44 8.41 -7.64 -10.91
N HIS A 45 9.21 -7.45 -11.97
CA HIS A 45 10.66 -7.64 -11.88
C HIS A 45 11.27 -6.74 -10.80
N PHE A 46 10.83 -5.48 -10.73
CA PHE A 46 11.25 -4.57 -9.67
C PHE A 46 10.93 -5.10 -8.27
N ILE A 47 9.65 -5.44 -7.97
CA ILE A 47 9.28 -5.93 -6.63
C ILE A 47 9.96 -7.26 -6.30
N LYS A 48 10.07 -8.17 -7.26
CA LYS A 48 10.78 -9.44 -7.10
C LYS A 48 12.25 -9.22 -6.74
N GLU A 49 12.92 -8.28 -7.41
CA GLU A 49 14.29 -7.91 -7.09
C GLU A 49 14.39 -7.29 -5.68
N GLN A 50 13.46 -6.42 -5.30
CA GLN A 50 13.44 -5.84 -3.95
C GLN A 50 13.21 -6.90 -2.87
N VAL A 51 12.40 -7.93 -3.12
CA VAL A 51 12.21 -9.06 -2.21
C VAL A 51 13.49 -9.91 -2.14
N LYS A 52 14.12 -10.19 -3.29
CA LYS A 52 15.38 -10.96 -3.36
C LYS A 52 16.53 -10.25 -2.62
N ASN A 53 16.61 -8.93 -2.72
CA ASN A 53 17.61 -8.10 -2.04
C ASN A 53 17.26 -7.85 -0.57
N GLU A 54 16.20 -8.48 -0.05
CA GLU A 54 15.68 -8.31 1.31
C GLU A 54 15.30 -6.86 1.67
N THR A 55 15.09 -6.00 0.66
CA THR A 55 14.63 -4.62 0.86
C THR A 55 13.16 -4.56 1.25
N VAL A 56 12.35 -5.48 0.69
CA VAL A 56 10.90 -5.56 0.86
C VAL A 56 10.51 -6.94 1.38
N GLU A 57 9.54 -6.99 2.28
CA GLU A 57 8.92 -8.22 2.76
C GLU A 57 7.42 -8.21 2.42
N LEU A 58 6.94 -9.27 1.76
CA LEU A 58 5.56 -9.37 1.30
C LEU A 58 4.68 -10.08 2.31
N TYR A 59 3.55 -9.47 2.64
CA TYR A 59 2.54 -10.05 3.53
C TYR A 59 1.20 -10.18 2.82
N PHE A 60 0.53 -11.30 3.06
CA PHE A 60 -0.85 -11.45 2.61
C PHE A 60 -1.79 -10.67 3.53
N VAL A 61 -2.67 -9.86 2.93
CA VAL A 61 -3.82 -9.26 3.60
C VAL A 61 -5.08 -9.76 2.93
N ARG A 62 -6.16 -10.01 3.67
CA ARG A 62 -7.43 -10.36 3.03
C ARG A 62 -7.95 -9.16 2.24
N THR A 63 -8.59 -9.39 1.09
CA THR A 63 -9.19 -8.32 0.26
C THR A 63 -10.15 -7.45 1.07
N GLU A 64 -10.85 -8.00 2.07
CA GLU A 64 -11.74 -7.19 2.91
C GLU A 64 -10.99 -6.17 3.79
N TYR A 65 -9.67 -6.25 3.91
CA TYR A 65 -8.86 -5.37 4.75
C TYR A 65 -7.75 -4.65 3.96
N GLN A 66 -7.78 -4.72 2.63
CA GLN A 66 -6.83 -3.98 1.79
C GLN A 66 -7.17 -2.48 1.81
N LEU A 67 -6.50 -1.72 2.67
CA LEU A 67 -6.72 -0.26 2.82
C LEU A 67 -6.38 0.52 1.54
N ALA A 68 -5.45 0.02 0.72
CA ALA A 68 -5.06 0.66 -0.54
C ALA A 68 -6.21 0.72 -1.56
N ASP A 69 -7.26 -0.08 -1.38
CA ASP A 69 -8.43 -0.09 -2.26
C ASP A 69 -9.17 1.26 -2.25
N ILE A 70 -9.12 2.00 -1.14
CA ILE A 70 -9.71 3.35 -1.04
C ILE A 70 -9.14 4.29 -2.12
N PHE A 71 -7.85 4.15 -2.43
CA PHE A 71 -7.14 5.04 -3.35
C PHE A 71 -7.12 4.54 -4.81
N THR A 72 -7.55 3.30 -5.04
CA THR A 72 -7.34 2.62 -6.34
C THR A 72 -8.60 2.06 -6.96
N LYS A 73 -9.70 1.92 -6.21
CA LYS A 73 -10.95 1.33 -6.68
C LYS A 73 -12.14 2.25 -6.44
N LEU A 74 -13.15 2.12 -7.32
CA LEU A 74 -14.49 2.66 -7.08
C LEU A 74 -15.22 1.70 -6.14
N LEU A 75 -15.40 2.09 -4.88
CA LEU A 75 -16.01 1.24 -3.86
C LEU A 75 -17.44 1.68 -3.55
N PRO A 76 -18.38 0.75 -3.31
CA PRO A 76 -19.68 1.07 -2.74
C PRO A 76 -19.53 1.80 -1.39
N ARG A 77 -20.48 2.68 -1.06
CA ARG A 77 -20.44 3.52 0.14
C ARG A 77 -20.16 2.75 1.43
N GLU A 78 -20.81 1.62 1.64
CA GLU A 78 -20.61 0.79 2.83
C GLU A 78 -19.18 0.28 2.94
N ARG A 79 -18.62 -0.16 1.81
CA ARG A 79 -17.25 -0.68 1.72
C ARG A 79 -16.22 0.43 1.93
N PHE A 80 -16.47 1.60 1.34
CA PHE A 80 -15.65 2.78 1.53
C PHE A 80 -15.63 3.21 3.00
N ASN A 81 -16.80 3.33 3.63
CA ASN A 81 -16.92 3.69 5.06
C ASN A 81 -16.21 2.68 5.97
N PHE A 82 -16.34 1.38 5.70
CA PHE A 82 -15.63 0.35 6.46
C PHE A 82 -14.11 0.53 6.37
N LEU A 83 -13.56 0.77 5.19
CA LEU A 83 -12.12 0.93 5.03
C LEU A 83 -11.60 2.27 5.60
N ILE A 84 -12.40 3.34 5.52
CA ILE A 84 -12.09 4.66 6.10
C ILE A 84 -11.98 4.60 7.63
N ASP A 85 -12.88 3.84 8.28
CA ASP A 85 -12.80 3.55 9.72
C ASP A 85 -11.48 2.83 10.05
N LYS A 86 -11.12 1.80 9.28
CA LYS A 86 -9.87 1.04 9.48
C LYS A 86 -8.60 1.81 9.15
N LEU A 87 -8.68 2.82 8.27
CA LEU A 87 -7.56 3.70 7.97
C LEU A 87 -7.23 4.62 9.17
N GLY A 88 -8.12 4.74 10.16
CA GLY A 88 -7.92 5.57 11.34
C GLY A 88 -8.14 7.06 11.08
N THR A 89 -8.88 7.39 10.01
CA THR A 89 -9.22 8.79 9.72
C THR A 89 -10.20 9.31 10.78
N LYS A 90 -9.91 10.49 11.34
CA LYS A 90 -10.84 11.19 12.24
C LYS A 90 -11.77 12.04 11.40
N SER A 91 -13.08 11.92 11.64
CA SER A 91 -14.03 12.89 11.12
C SER A 91 -13.79 14.23 11.81
N MET A 92 -13.47 15.27 11.05
CA MET A 92 -13.38 16.63 11.56
C MET A 92 -14.59 17.44 11.12
N SER A 93 -15.07 18.33 11.98
CA SER A 93 -16.13 19.25 11.58
C SER A 93 -15.59 20.25 10.56
N PRO A 94 -16.45 20.80 9.69
CA PRO A 94 -16.05 21.87 8.76
C PRO A 94 -15.39 23.05 9.47
N ASP A 95 -15.82 23.37 10.70
CA ASP A 95 -15.25 24.47 11.49
C ASP A 95 -13.83 24.15 11.99
N THR A 96 -13.56 22.91 12.39
CA THR A 96 -12.19 22.46 12.75
C THR A 96 -11.26 22.49 11.54
N LEU A 97 -11.75 22.10 10.36
CA LEU A 97 -10.96 22.15 9.13
C LEU A 97 -10.61 23.58 8.72
N LYS A 98 -11.54 24.53 8.86
CA LYS A 98 -11.27 25.95 8.59
C LYS A 98 -10.18 26.52 9.49
N ARG A 99 -10.27 26.26 10.80
CA ARG A 99 -9.28 26.74 11.79
C ARG A 99 -7.87 26.22 11.49
N LEU A 100 -7.73 24.93 11.15
CA LEU A 100 -6.43 24.32 10.82
C LEU A 100 -5.83 24.85 9.51
N ALA A 101 -6.65 25.28 8.55
CA ALA A 101 -6.15 25.87 7.31
C ALA A 101 -5.66 27.31 7.51
N GLU A 102 -6.28 28.05 8.44
CA GLU A 102 -5.88 29.42 8.80
C GLU A 102 -4.58 29.47 9.62
N GLU A 103 -4.26 28.42 10.39
CA GLU A 103 -3.03 28.31 11.18
C GLU A 103 -1.75 28.02 10.37
N THR A 104 -1.87 27.63 9.09
CA THR A 104 -0.72 27.32 8.21
C THR A 104 -0.18 28.50 7.41
N ASP A 105 -0.81 29.68 7.51
CA ASP A 105 -0.44 30.90 6.77
C ASP A 105 0.35 31.94 7.60
N GLU A 106 0.82 31.59 8.81
CA GLU A 106 1.78 32.37 9.64
C GLU A 106 3.18 31.73 9.68
#